data_AF-A0A2T6IX10-F1
#
_entry.id   AF-A0A2T6IX10-F1
#
_cell.length_a   1.000
_cell.length_b   1.000
_cell.length_c   1.000
_cell.angle_alpha   90.00
_cell.angle_beta   90.00
_cell.angle_gamma   90.00
#
_symmetry.space_group_name_H-M   'P 1'
#
loop_
_entity.id
_entity.type
_entity.pdbx_description
1 polymer ?
#
loop_
_entity_poly.entity_id
_entity_poly.type
_entity_poly.pdbx_seq_one_letter_code
_entity_poly.pdbx_strand_id
1 'polypeptide(L)' 'LEEMREQYPDQFECAFTVDVPSPTWRYFSGFVNEEMLKKVMPPPSSDTAILLCGAPPMVRSCSEQLAKLGYAKEDVLEF' A
#
# COMPACT_ATOMS: atom_id res chain seq x y z
N LEU A 1 4.62 1.91 14.80
CA LEU A 1 4.38 1.04 13.62
C LEU A 1 4.98 -0.34 13.82
N GLU A 2 6.29 -0.48 14.04
CA GLU A 2 6.88 -1.82 14.30
C GLU A 2 6.34 -2.44 15.60
N GLU A 3 6.20 -1.67 16.68
CA GLU A 3 5.56 -2.13 17.93
C GLU A 3 4.11 -2.60 17.71
N MET A 4 3.33 -1.92 16.87
CA MET A 4 1.94 -2.32 16.57
C MET A 4 1.89 -3.62 15.79
N ARG A 5 2.85 -3.83 14.88
CA ARG A 5 2.99 -5.09 14.12
C ARG A 5 3.35 -6.25 15.04
N GLU A 6 4.13 -6.01 16.08
CA GLU A 6 4.47 -7.03 17.09
C GLU A 6 3.29 -7.30 18.04
N GLN A 7 2.55 -6.27 18.44
CA GLN A 7 1.41 -6.42 19.35
C GLN A 7 0.16 -7.01 18.68
N TYR A 8 -0.06 -6.74 17.40
CA TYR A 8 -1.27 -7.13 16.68
C TYR A 8 -0.97 -7.81 15.33
N PRO A 9 -0.21 -8.91 15.30
CA PRO A 9 0.26 -9.52 14.06
C PRO A 9 -0.88 -10.02 13.15
N ASP A 10 -2.02 -10.41 13.73
CA ASP A 10 -3.19 -10.92 12.98
C ASP A 10 -4.12 -9.80 12.47
N GLN A 11 -3.88 -8.55 12.85
CA GLN A 11 -4.75 -7.40 12.52
C GLN A 11 -4.00 -6.25 11.85
N PHE A 12 -2.67 -6.21 11.97
CA PHE A 12 -1.86 -5.10 11.49
C PHE A 12 -0.60 -5.59 10.78
N GLU A 13 -0.58 -5.38 9.47
CA GLU A 13 0.61 -5.54 8.63
C GLU A 13 1.18 -4.17 8.23
N CYS A 14 2.50 -4.09 8.10
CA CYS A 14 3.18 -2.85 7.72
C CYS A 14 4.39 -3.15 6.84
N ALA A 15 4.44 -2.51 5.68
CA ALA A 15 5.54 -2.56 4.73
C ALA A 15 5.99 -1.13 4.37
N PHE A 16 7.26 -1.01 4.02
CA PHE A 16 7.88 0.27 3.68
C PHE A 16 8.51 0.21 2.28
N THR A 17 8.56 1.36 1.62
CA THR A 17 9.38 1.56 0.42
C THR A 17 10.10 2.89 0.50
N VAL A 18 11.28 2.98 -0.11
CA VAL A 18 12.07 4.21 -0.22
C VAL A 18 12.65 4.34 -1.63
N ASP A 19 12.68 5.56 -2.15
CA ASP A 19 13.21 5.82 -3.50
C ASP A 19 14.70 5.49 -3.62
N VAL A 20 15.48 5.83 -2.59
CA VAL A 20 16.92 5.58 -2.51
C VAL A 20 17.23 4.78 -1.24
N PRO A 21 17.37 3.45 -1.33
CA PRO A 21 17.62 2.61 -0.18
C PRO A 21 19.08 2.70 0.29
N SER A 22 19.30 2.57 1.60
CA SER A 22 20.63 2.35 2.15
C SER A 22 21.05 0.88 1.96
N PRO A 23 22.35 0.54 2.07
CA PRO A 23 22.81 -0.85 1.99
C PRO A 23 22.19 -1.80 3.03
N THR A 24 21.68 -1.26 4.13
CA THR A 24 21.03 -2.02 5.21
C THR A 24 19.51 -2.03 5.12
N TRP A 25 18.93 -1.47 4.05
CA TRP A 25 17.49 -1.43 3.87
C TRP A 25 16.93 -2.80 3.49
N ARG A 26 15.87 -3.22 4.18
CA ARG A 26 15.32 -4.58 4.11
C ARG A 26 13.94 -4.68 3.46
N TYR A 27 13.33 -3.55 3.10
CA TYR A 27 11.97 -3.50 2.54
C TYR A 27 12.00 -3.17 1.05
N PHE A 28 10.86 -2.78 0.47
CA PHE A 28 10.78 -2.44 -0.95
C PHE A 28 11.59 -1.18 -1.30
N SER A 29 11.85 -0.97 -2.59
CA SER A 29 12.55 0.21 -3.08
C SER A 29 11.88 0.78 -4.32
N GLY A 30 11.91 2.10 -4.44
CA GLY A 30 11.25 2.88 -5.48
C GLY A 30 9.84 3.34 -5.09
N PHE A 31 9.19 4.01 -6.02
CA PHE A 31 7.78 4.38 -5.89
C PHE A 31 6.88 3.14 -5.77
N VAL A 32 5.71 3.33 -5.17
CA VAL A 32 4.68 2.28 -5.04
C VAL A 32 4.33 1.75 -6.43
N ASN A 33 4.41 0.43 -6.58
CA ASN A 33 4.12 -0.28 -7.81
C ASN A 33 3.09 -1.41 -7.60
N GLU A 34 2.60 -1.99 -8.70
CA GLU A 34 1.51 -2.98 -8.70
C GLU A 34 1.89 -4.24 -7.90
N GLU A 35 3.14 -4.67 -7.99
CA GLU A 35 3.65 -5.83 -7.25
C GLU A 35 3.67 -5.59 -5.74
N MET A 36 4.07 -4.39 -5.31
CA MET A 36 4.04 -4.00 -3.90
C MET A 36 2.60 -4.00 -3.36
N LEU A 37 1.68 -3.39 -4.11
CA LEU A 37 0.26 -3.32 -3.72
C LEU A 37 -0.36 -4.71 -3.61
N LYS A 38 -0.17 -5.56 -4.63
CA LYS A 38 -0.69 -6.94 -4.63
C LYS A 38 -0.14 -7.79 -3.48
N LYS A 39 1.09 -7.51 -3.04
CA LYS A 39 1.74 -8.26 -1.96
C LYS A 39 1.32 -7.81 -0.56
N VAL A 40 0.96 -6.53 -0.38
CA VAL A 40 0.74 -5.92 0.93
C VAL A 40 -0.75 -5.64 1.20
N MET A 41 -1.52 -5.32 0.17
CA MET A 41 -2.93 -4.96 0.33
C MET A 41 -3.81 -6.20 0.37
N PRO A 42 -4.91 -6.18 1.15
CA PRO A 42 -5.92 -7.23 1.08
C PRO A 42 -6.51 -7.32 -0.33
N PRO A 43 -6.94 -8.52 -0.78
CA PRO A 43 -7.50 -8.69 -2.11
C PRO A 43 -8.77 -7.84 -2.31
N PRO A 44 -9.10 -7.45 -3.56
CA PRO A 44 -10.34 -6.73 -3.84
C PRO A 44 -11.57 -7.49 -3.35
N SER A 45 -12.44 -6.81 -2.60
CA SER A 45 -13.68 -7.33 -2.04
C SER A 45 -14.60 -6.18 -1.65
N SER A 46 -15.92 -6.41 -1.64
CA SER A 46 -16.91 -5.43 -1.17
C SER A 46 -16.76 -5.05 0.31
N ASP A 47 -16.02 -5.84 1.08
CA ASP A 47 -15.74 -5.59 2.51
C ASP A 47 -14.37 -4.94 2.73
N THR A 48 -13.67 -4.55 1.66
CA THR A 48 -12.33 -3.96 1.71
C THR A 48 -12.37 -2.50 1.31
N ALA A 49 -11.79 -1.63 2.14
CA ALA A 49 -11.57 -0.22 1.79
C ALA A 49 -10.07 0.07 1.75
N ILE A 50 -9.63 0.80 0.72
CA ILE A 50 -8.25 1.27 0.57
C ILE A 50 -8.23 2.78 0.77
N LEU A 51 -7.41 3.25 1.71
CA LEU A 51 -7.26 4.67 2.01
C LEU A 51 -5.93 5.17 1.45
N LEU A 52 -5.97 6.19 0.60
CA LEU A 52 -4.79 6.80 -0.01
C LEU A 52 -4.61 8.23 0.50
N CYS A 53 -3.41 8.54 0.98
CA CYS A 53 -3.00 9.89 1.33
C CYS A 53 -1.54 10.10 0.92
N GLY A 54 -1.22 11.29 0.43
CA GLY A 54 0.14 11.64 0.05
C GLY A 54 0.19 12.70 -1.04
N ALA A 55 1.35 12.81 -1.69
CA ALA A 55 1.53 13.76 -2.77
C ALA A 55 0.58 13.43 -3.94
N PRO A 56 -0.01 14.44 -4.63
CA PRO A 56 -0.97 14.20 -5.71
C PRO A 56 -0.48 13.26 -6.84
N PRO A 57 0.82 13.24 -7.22
CA PRO A 57 1.32 12.25 -8.17
C PRO A 57 1.30 10.81 -7.63
N MET A 58 1.59 10.62 -6.34
CA MET A 58 1.57 9.31 -5.68
C MET A 58 0.15 8.76 -5.62
N VAL A 59 -0.81 9.56 -5.14
CA VAL A 59 -2.22 9.14 -5.01
C VAL A 59 -2.77 8.71 -6.37
N ARG A 60 -2.57 9.53 -7.41
CA ARG A 60 -3.01 9.20 -8.78
C ARG A 60 -2.40 7.89 -9.29
N SER A 61 -1.09 7.71 -9.11
CA SER A 61 -0.42 6.49 -9.57
C SER A 61 -0.91 5.25 -8.81
N CYS A 62 -1.08 5.32 -7.49
CA CYS A 62 -1.61 4.21 -6.70
C CYS A 62 -3.05 3.87 -7.10
N SER A 63 -3.90 4.88 -7.29
CA SER A 63 -5.30 4.73 -7.72
C SER A 63 -5.40 4.01 -9.07
N GLU A 64 -4.56 4.38 -10.05
CA GLU A 64 -4.48 3.71 -11.36
C GLU A 64 -4.03 2.25 -11.25
N GLN A 65 -3.09 1.94 -10.36
CA GLN A 65 -2.59 0.58 -10.17
C GLN A 65 -3.59 -0.31 -9.43
N LEU A 66 -4.29 0.22 -8.42
CA LEU A 66 -5.37 -0.48 -7.74
C LEU A 66 -6.52 -0.78 -8.72
N ALA A 67 -6.86 0.16 -9.61
CA ALA A 67 -7.86 -0.11 -10.64
C ALA A 67 -7.47 -1.29 -11.55
N LYS A 68 -6.18 -1.42 -11.91
CA LYS A 68 -5.67 -2.58 -12.69
C LYS A 68 -5.75 -3.89 -11.92
N LEU A 69 -5.58 -3.84 -10.60
CA LEU A 69 -5.71 -4.99 -9.70
C LEU A 69 -7.17 -5.37 -9.42
N GLY A 70 -8.14 -4.58 -9.88
CA GLY A 70 -9.56 -4.88 -9.79
C GLY A 70 -10.27 -4.32 -8.56
N TYR A 71 -9.65 -3.38 -7.84
CA TYR A 71 -10.35 -2.63 -6.78
C TYR A 71 -11.39 -1.70 -7.39
N ALA A 72 -12.60 -1.69 -6.82
CA ALA A 72 -13.65 -0.80 -7.26
C ALA A 72 -13.34 0.65 -6.83
N LYS A 73 -13.81 1.63 -7.60
CA LYS A 73 -13.45 3.03 -7.36
C LYS A 73 -14.07 3.56 -6.07
N GLU A 74 -15.25 3.07 -5.74
CA GLU A 74 -15.99 3.35 -4.50
C GLU A 74 -15.28 2.85 -3.24
N ASP A 75 -14.43 1.83 -3.37
CA ASP A 75 -13.67 1.22 -2.27
C ASP A 75 -12.32 1.92 -2.04
N VAL A 76 -11.90 2.81 -2.95
CA VAL A 76 -10.65 3.58 -2.88
C VAL A 76 -10.96 5.02 -2.49
N LEU A 77 -10.54 5.40 -1.27
CA LEU A 77 -10.81 6.71 -0.68
C LEU A 77 -9.52 7.55 -0.66
N GLU A 78 -9.55 8.71 -1.32
CA GLU A 78 -8.42 9.63 -1.45
C GLU A 78 -8.57 10.84 -0.49
N PHE A 79 -7.52 11.16 0.26
CA PHE A 79 -7.47 12.21 1.30
C PHE A 79 -6.38 13.26 1.06
#